data_AF-A0A843I5U1-F1
#
_entry.id   AF-A0A843I5U1-F1
#
_cell.length_a   1.000
_cell.length_b   1.000
_cell.length_c   1.000
_cell.angle_alpha   90.00
_cell.angle_beta   90.00
_cell.angle_gamma   90.00
#
_symmetry.space_group_name_H-M   'P 1'
#
loop_
_entity.id
_entity.type
_entity.pdbx_description
1 polymer ?
#
loop_
_entity_poly.entity_id
_entity_poly.type
_entity_poly.pdbx_seq_one_letter_code
_entity_poly.pdbx_strand_id
1 'polypeptide(L)'
;MKGGLSETQKKLIHWLEQNSQMFVTTKEISSFLSCTEKEAHSLGFALSLKKWFATLGHDQYLLLRSTRNTPLPIINPLIIGSRLIEPYYFSFHTAAAYHKLIPPLPTQVYVVTTSIRNNTDIRGASYRFIHVTPRKFFGHLPVTIEKVTVNMADKEKTLIDSLEKFKYIGGLLEVIRLLKTNIETLDVQRLVDYSVLMGSSTLIQRLGYILDHLNVSFDEEFLRSYSLGVLTYFDP
;
A
#
# COMPACT_ATOMS: atom_id res chain seq x y z
N MET A 1 -11.12 34.96 -8.05
CA MET A 1 -10.82 35.00 -9.50
C MET A 1 -10.07 33.72 -9.89
N LYS A 2 -10.60 32.93 -10.83
CA LYS A 2 -9.94 31.74 -11.38
C LYS A 2 -8.84 32.22 -12.33
N GLY A 3 -7.57 32.22 -11.90
CA GLY A 3 -6.46 32.59 -12.78
C GLY A 3 -6.39 31.61 -13.96
N GLY A 4 -6.57 32.12 -15.18
CA GLY A 4 -6.50 31.32 -16.41
C GLY A 4 -5.20 30.53 -16.53
N LEU A 5 -5.22 29.43 -17.28
CA LEU A 5 -4.00 28.69 -17.60
C LEU A 5 -3.14 29.50 -18.57
N SER A 6 -1.83 29.56 -18.34
CA SER A 6 -0.89 30.09 -19.35
C SER A 6 -0.79 29.14 -20.55
N GLU A 7 -0.28 29.62 -21.68
CA GLU A 7 -0.08 28.77 -22.87
C GLU A 7 0.83 27.57 -22.58
N THR A 8 1.90 27.75 -21.81
CA THR A 8 2.78 26.66 -21.36
C THR A 8 2.02 25.62 -20.53
N GLN A 9 1.13 26.06 -19.64
CA GLN A 9 0.31 25.17 -18.82
C GLN A 9 -0.68 24.37 -19.66
N LYS A 10 -1.35 25.02 -20.62
CA LYS A 10 -2.25 24.34 -21.56
C LYS A 10 -1.50 23.31 -22.40
N LYS A 11 -0.31 23.66 -22.90
CA LYS A 11 0.55 22.77 -23.69
C LYS A 11 0.92 21.50 -22.91
N LEU A 12 1.32 21.63 -21.65
CA LEU A 12 1.64 20.49 -20.78
C LEU A 12 0.43 19.57 -20.57
N ILE A 13 -0.73 20.13 -20.24
CA ILE A 13 -1.95 19.33 -20.02
C ILE A 13 -2.38 18.62 -21.30
N HIS A 14 -2.33 19.32 -22.44
CA HIS A 14 -2.67 18.73 -23.73
C HIS A 14 -1.74 17.57 -24.11
N TRP A 15 -0.44 17.71 -23.85
CA TRP A 15 0.52 16.62 -24.05
C TRP A 15 0.21 15.40 -23.19
N LEU A 16 -0.12 15.60 -21.91
CA LEU A 16 -0.54 14.50 -21.02
C LEU A 16 -1.79 13.79 -21.54
N GLU A 17 -2.80 14.55 -21.96
CA GLU A 17 -4.04 14.00 -22.53
C GLU A 17 -3.79 13.18 -23.80
N GLN A 18 -2.97 13.71 -24.73
CA GLN A 18 -2.65 13.03 -26.00
C GLN A 18 -1.93 11.69 -25.77
N ASN A 19 -1.08 11.62 -24.75
CA ASN A 19 -0.32 10.41 -24.42
C ASN A 19 -1.07 9.48 -23.46
N SER A 20 -2.32 9.80 -23.09
CA SER A 20 -3.07 9.08 -22.05
C SER A 20 -2.31 8.95 -20.72
N GLN A 21 -1.46 9.94 -20.43
CA GLN A 21 -0.58 9.94 -19.27
C GLN A 21 -1.19 10.79 -18.15
N MET A 22 -1.47 10.15 -17.02
CA MET A 22 -2.10 10.80 -15.87
C MET A 22 -1.09 11.29 -14.81
N PHE A 23 0.09 10.71 -14.80
CA PHE A 23 1.16 11.03 -13.84
C PHE A 23 2.27 11.76 -14.59
N VAL A 24 2.89 12.74 -13.97
CA VAL A 24 4.05 13.40 -14.55
C VAL A 24 5.05 13.77 -13.46
N THR A 25 6.32 13.54 -13.74
CA THR A 25 7.43 13.96 -12.88
C THR A 25 7.98 15.30 -13.33
N THR A 26 8.63 16.03 -12.42
CA THR A 26 9.38 17.25 -12.77
C THR A 26 10.39 17.01 -13.88
N LYS A 27 11.03 15.82 -13.93
CA LYS A 27 11.97 15.43 -14.99
C LYS A 27 11.30 15.30 -16.35
N GLU A 28 10.12 14.70 -16.40
CA GLU A 28 9.33 14.57 -17.63
C GLU A 28 8.83 15.93 -18.12
N ILE A 29 8.36 16.79 -17.21
CA ILE A 29 7.96 18.17 -17.53
C ILE A 29 9.15 18.94 -18.11
N SER A 30 10.30 18.87 -17.43
CA SER A 30 11.57 19.51 -17.83
C SER A 30 11.98 19.08 -19.23
N SER A 31 11.98 17.77 -19.48
CA SER A 31 12.34 17.20 -20.78
C SER A 31 11.37 17.62 -21.90
N PHE A 32 10.06 17.59 -21.62
CA PHE A 32 9.04 17.97 -22.61
C PHE A 32 9.06 19.46 -22.97
N LEU A 33 9.24 20.33 -21.98
CA LEU A 33 9.23 21.78 -22.18
C LEU A 33 10.61 22.38 -22.49
N SER A 34 11.67 21.57 -22.44
CA SER A 34 13.06 22.02 -22.60
C SER A 34 13.41 23.16 -21.62
N CYS A 35 12.99 23.01 -20.36
CA CYS A 35 13.25 23.97 -19.29
C CYS A 35 14.09 23.35 -18.18
N THR A 36 14.47 24.13 -17.17
CA THR A 36 15.18 23.60 -16.00
C THR A 36 14.24 22.82 -15.07
N GLU A 37 14.76 21.87 -14.29
CA GLU A 37 13.93 21.15 -13.30
C GLU A 37 13.28 22.10 -12.27
N LYS A 38 13.95 23.21 -11.93
CA LYS A 38 13.40 24.23 -11.04
C LYS A 38 12.17 24.93 -11.63
N GLU A 39 12.19 25.24 -12.93
CA GLU A 39 11.05 25.82 -13.64
C GLU A 39 9.92 24.79 -13.79
N ALA A 40 10.25 23.55 -14.12
CA ALA A 40 9.29 22.44 -14.20
C ALA A 40 8.57 22.21 -12.86
N HIS A 41 9.31 22.18 -11.75
CA HIS A 41 8.74 22.06 -10.41
C HIS A 41 7.81 23.25 -10.09
N SER A 42 8.25 24.47 -10.39
CA SER A 42 7.45 25.68 -10.17
C SER A 42 6.15 25.66 -11.00
N LEU A 43 6.21 25.17 -12.24
CA LEU A 43 5.05 24.99 -13.10
C LEU A 43 4.06 23.96 -12.55
N GLY A 44 4.56 22.77 -12.14
CA GLY A 44 3.75 21.71 -11.54
C GLY A 44 3.09 22.15 -10.23
N PHE A 45 3.84 22.86 -9.39
CA PHE A 45 3.30 23.45 -8.16
C PHE A 45 2.22 24.50 -8.44
N ALA A 46 2.44 25.39 -9.41
CA ALA A 46 1.44 26.37 -9.81
C ALA A 46 0.15 25.72 -10.34
N LEU A 47 0.25 24.63 -11.10
CA LEU A 47 -0.90 23.83 -11.54
C LEU A 47 -1.62 23.13 -10.37
N SER A 48 -0.88 22.76 -9.33
CA SER A 48 -1.43 22.16 -8.11
C SER A 48 -2.25 23.18 -7.31
N LEU A 49 -1.76 24.42 -7.16
CA LEU A 49 -2.52 25.52 -6.55
C LEU A 49 -3.82 25.82 -7.31
N LYS A 50 -3.81 25.68 -8.64
CA LYS A 50 -5.01 25.84 -9.48
C LYS A 50 -5.93 24.59 -9.50
N LYS A 51 -5.60 23.52 -8.74
CA LYS A 51 -6.32 22.23 -8.70
C LYS A 51 -6.40 21.52 -10.05
N TRP A 52 -5.45 21.79 -10.95
CA TRP A 52 -5.25 21.01 -12.18
C TRP A 52 -4.41 19.78 -11.91
N PHE A 53 -3.45 19.88 -10.98
CA PHE A 53 -2.66 18.77 -10.47
C PHE A 53 -2.94 18.49 -8.98
N ALA A 54 -2.68 17.27 -8.54
CA ALA A 54 -2.41 16.92 -7.15
C ALA A 54 -0.94 16.55 -7.01
N THR A 55 -0.26 17.10 -6.01
CA THR A 55 1.11 16.71 -5.68
C THR A 55 1.11 15.34 -5.01
N LEU A 56 1.93 14.41 -5.51
CA LEU A 56 2.09 13.08 -4.93
C LEU A 56 3.33 12.98 -4.02
N GLY A 57 4.17 14.03 -4.00
CA GLY A 57 5.49 14.02 -3.35
C GLY A 57 6.58 13.55 -4.33
N HIS A 58 7.85 13.65 -3.93
CA HIS A 58 9.00 13.28 -4.75
C HIS A 58 8.96 13.86 -6.18
N ASP A 59 8.55 15.13 -6.32
CA ASP A 59 8.49 15.80 -7.62
C ASP A 59 7.55 15.13 -8.64
N GLN A 60 6.48 14.49 -8.16
CA GLN A 60 5.45 13.87 -8.98
C GLN A 60 4.09 14.53 -8.83
N TYR A 61 3.36 14.60 -9.93
CA TYR A 61 2.04 15.22 -10.03
C TYR A 61 1.05 14.29 -10.72
N LEU A 62 -0.21 14.34 -10.26
CA LEU A 62 -1.35 13.65 -10.87
C LEU A 62 -2.28 14.66 -11.54
N LEU A 63 -2.61 14.45 -12.80
CA LEU A 63 -3.59 15.25 -13.54
C LEU A 63 -5.01 15.03 -12.95
N LEU A 64 -5.64 16.12 -12.54
CA LEU A 64 -6.99 16.14 -11.95
C LEU A 64 -8.08 16.66 -12.88
N ARG A 65 -7.73 17.37 -13.96
CA ARG A 65 -8.70 17.98 -14.88
C ARG A 65 -8.25 17.91 -16.33
N SER A 66 -9.23 17.75 -17.22
CA SER A 66 -9.06 17.85 -18.67
C SER A 66 -9.35 19.28 -19.15
N THR A 67 -8.61 19.72 -20.15
CA THR A 67 -8.88 20.96 -20.90
C THR A 67 -10.07 20.83 -21.84
N ARG A 68 -10.41 19.61 -22.25
CA ARG A 68 -11.48 19.32 -23.23
C ARG A 68 -12.87 19.20 -22.63
N ASN A 69 -13.03 19.54 -21.34
CA ASN A 69 -14.25 19.34 -20.57
C ASN A 69 -14.74 17.87 -20.54
N THR A 70 -13.85 16.92 -20.85
CA THR A 70 -14.10 15.48 -20.76
C THR A 70 -13.81 14.98 -19.35
N PRO A 71 -14.59 14.01 -18.82
CA PRO A 71 -14.20 13.33 -17.60
C PRO A 71 -12.86 12.63 -17.78
N LEU A 72 -11.96 12.78 -16.81
CA LEU A 72 -10.74 11.97 -16.79
C LEU A 72 -11.09 10.53 -16.41
N PRO A 73 -10.28 9.54 -16.85
CA PRO A 73 -10.44 8.16 -16.42
C PRO A 73 -10.46 8.05 -14.89
N ILE A 74 -11.31 7.15 -14.39
CA ILE A 74 -11.21 6.68 -13.01
C ILE A 74 -9.94 5.85 -12.94
N ILE A 75 -9.03 6.25 -12.05
CA ILE A 75 -7.76 5.55 -11.85
C ILE A 75 -7.91 4.67 -10.63
N ASN A 76 -7.47 3.42 -10.74
CA ASN A 76 -7.42 2.50 -9.62
C ASN A 76 -6.56 3.10 -8.48
N PRO A 77 -7.09 3.20 -7.24
CA PRO A 77 -6.34 3.73 -6.10
C PRO A 77 -4.99 3.02 -5.86
N LEU A 78 -4.86 1.73 -6.19
CA LEU A 78 -3.59 1.01 -6.05
C LEU A 78 -2.50 1.55 -6.98
N ILE A 79 -2.87 2.01 -8.18
CA ILE A 79 -1.92 2.61 -9.12
C ILE A 79 -1.41 3.94 -8.57
N ILE A 80 -2.29 4.76 -7.99
CA ILE A 80 -1.86 6.01 -7.33
C ILE A 80 -0.97 5.68 -6.13
N GLY A 81 -1.40 4.75 -5.27
CA GLY A 81 -0.68 4.33 -4.07
C GLY A 81 0.75 3.88 -4.34
N SER A 82 0.96 3.15 -5.45
CA SER A 82 2.29 2.68 -5.89
C SER A 82 3.28 3.80 -6.26
N ARG A 83 2.80 5.03 -6.43
CA ARG A 83 3.63 6.19 -6.80
C ARG A 83 3.85 7.15 -5.64
N LEU A 84 3.25 6.89 -4.48
CA LEU A 84 3.31 7.83 -3.36
C LEU A 84 4.58 7.69 -2.52
N ILE A 85 5.19 6.50 -2.49
CA ILE A 85 6.35 6.20 -1.64
C ILE A 85 7.11 4.97 -2.11
N GLU A 86 8.42 4.97 -1.91
CA GLU A 86 9.30 3.80 -2.08
C GLU A 86 10.25 3.65 -0.88
N PRO A 87 10.63 2.42 -0.48
CA PRO A 87 10.04 1.15 -0.93
C PRO A 87 8.62 0.96 -0.37
N TYR A 88 7.75 0.24 -1.07
CA TYR A 88 6.40 -0.07 -0.57
C TYR A 88 5.90 -1.47 -0.94
N TYR A 89 4.90 -1.93 -0.19
CA TYR A 89 3.94 -2.95 -0.64
C TYR A 89 2.55 -2.70 -0.03
N PHE A 90 1.49 -3.18 -0.68
CA PHE A 90 0.13 -3.15 -0.13
C PHE A 90 -0.10 -4.35 0.80
N SER A 91 -0.72 -4.11 1.96
CA SER A 91 -0.98 -5.14 2.97
C SER A 91 -2.33 -4.93 3.67
N PHE A 92 -2.55 -5.61 4.80
CA PHE A 92 -3.73 -5.47 5.65
C PHE A 92 -5.03 -5.67 4.87
N HIS A 93 -6.03 -4.81 5.10
CA HIS A 93 -7.30 -4.89 4.39
C HIS A 93 -7.12 -4.83 2.87
N THR A 94 -6.17 -4.05 2.35
CA THR A 94 -5.95 -3.89 0.91
C THR A 94 -5.51 -5.21 0.26
N ALA A 95 -4.52 -5.89 0.85
CA ALA A 95 -4.08 -7.19 0.34
C ALA A 95 -5.08 -8.30 0.62
N ALA A 96 -5.74 -8.28 1.78
CA ALA A 96 -6.77 -9.26 2.11
C ALA A 96 -7.94 -9.20 1.11
N ALA A 97 -8.35 -7.98 0.70
CA ALA A 97 -9.35 -7.80 -0.34
C ALA A 97 -8.86 -8.24 -1.72
N TYR A 98 -7.61 -7.95 -2.08
CA TYR A 98 -7.00 -8.44 -3.32
C TYR A 98 -7.03 -9.98 -3.40
N HIS A 99 -6.71 -10.66 -2.30
CA HIS A 99 -6.75 -12.12 -2.18
C HIS A 99 -8.17 -12.68 -1.98
N LYS A 100 -9.21 -11.85 -2.05
CA LYS A 100 -10.63 -12.20 -1.89
C LYS A 100 -10.97 -12.80 -0.51
N LEU A 101 -10.17 -12.51 0.51
CA LEU A 101 -10.42 -12.95 1.89
C LEU A 101 -11.52 -12.12 2.57
N ILE A 102 -11.64 -10.85 2.17
CA ILE A 102 -12.64 -9.89 2.65
C ILE A 102 -13.14 -8.99 1.51
N PRO A 103 -14.31 -8.35 1.67
CA PRO A 103 -14.76 -7.32 0.73
C PRO A 103 -13.79 -6.13 0.69
N PRO A 104 -13.60 -5.46 -0.47
CA PRO A 104 -12.74 -4.30 -0.57
C PRO A 104 -13.33 -3.04 0.09
N LEU A 105 -12.46 -2.21 0.68
CA LEU A 105 -12.76 -0.82 1.05
C LEU A 105 -12.41 0.11 -0.14
N PRO A 106 -13.40 0.65 -0.88
CA PRO A 106 -13.13 1.41 -2.11
C PRO A 106 -12.31 2.69 -1.88
N THR A 107 -12.39 3.24 -0.67
CA THR A 107 -11.83 4.54 -0.30
C THR A 107 -10.62 4.43 0.62
N GLN A 108 -10.11 3.24 0.93
CA GLN A 108 -9.00 3.10 1.87
C GLN A 108 -7.92 2.12 1.37
N VAL A 109 -6.69 2.62 1.28
CA VAL A 109 -5.52 1.88 0.80
C VAL A 109 -4.46 1.87 1.90
N TYR A 110 -4.04 0.68 2.30
CA TYR A 110 -3.01 0.46 3.32
C TYR A 110 -1.68 0.13 2.66
N VAL A 111 -0.69 0.99 2.87
CA VAL A 111 0.64 0.94 2.24
C VAL A 111 1.69 0.73 3.30
N VAL A 112 2.37 -0.42 3.28
CA VAL A 112 3.50 -0.69 4.17
C VAL A 112 4.78 -0.14 3.53
N THR A 113 5.63 0.49 4.33
CA THR A 113 6.88 1.08 3.87
C THR A 113 7.91 1.16 5.00
N THR A 114 9.21 1.17 4.66
CA THR A 114 10.29 1.49 5.60
C THR A 114 10.57 2.99 5.69
N SER A 115 9.92 3.81 4.87
CA SER A 115 10.08 5.26 4.84
C SER A 115 8.97 5.94 5.66
N ILE A 116 9.27 7.06 6.33
CA ILE A 116 8.27 7.79 7.11
C ILE A 116 7.48 8.73 6.19
N ARG A 117 6.15 8.63 6.22
CA ARG A 117 5.25 9.51 5.45
C ARG A 117 3.90 9.68 6.14
N ASN A 118 3.37 10.90 6.05
CA ASN A 118 2.05 11.23 6.55
C ASN A 118 0.95 10.65 5.66
N ASN A 119 -0.14 10.20 6.28
CA ASN A 119 -1.34 9.78 5.58
C ASN A 119 -1.88 10.93 4.70
N THR A 120 -2.48 10.59 3.57
CA THR A 120 -2.99 11.59 2.62
C THR A 120 -4.24 11.09 1.92
N ASP A 121 -5.07 12.01 1.46
CA ASP A 121 -6.28 11.73 0.70
C ASP A 121 -6.13 12.28 -0.72
N ILE A 122 -6.27 11.40 -1.72
CA ILE A 122 -6.10 11.75 -3.13
C ILE A 122 -7.26 11.15 -3.92
N ARG A 123 -7.98 11.99 -4.67
CA ARG A 123 -9.14 11.61 -5.51
C ARG A 123 -10.21 10.77 -4.77
N GLY A 124 -10.45 11.07 -3.49
CA GLY A 124 -11.47 10.38 -2.67
C GLY A 124 -11.02 9.05 -2.07
N ALA A 125 -9.76 8.64 -2.28
CA ALA A 125 -9.14 7.52 -1.59
C ALA A 125 -8.17 8.02 -0.50
N SER A 126 -8.25 7.43 0.69
CA SER A 126 -7.35 7.62 1.81
C SER A 126 -6.20 6.63 1.78
N TYR A 127 -4.99 7.13 1.72
CA TYR A 127 -3.74 6.35 1.77
C TYR A 127 -3.20 6.38 3.19
N ARG A 128 -3.17 5.21 3.81
CA ARG A 128 -2.64 5.00 5.16
C ARG A 128 -1.27 4.36 5.05
N PHE A 129 -0.23 5.11 5.40
CA PHE A 129 1.14 4.62 5.40
C PHE A 129 1.46 3.97 6.76
N ILE A 130 1.91 2.72 6.71
CA ILE A 130 2.31 1.95 7.88
C ILE A 130 3.82 1.77 7.81
N HIS A 131 4.50 2.52 8.66
CA HIS A 131 5.94 2.36 8.83
C HIS A 131 6.25 1.01 9.51
N VAL A 132 7.22 0.30 8.96
CA VAL A 132 7.80 -0.94 9.50
C VAL A 132 9.32 -0.89 9.45
N THR A 133 9.97 -1.68 10.29
CA THR A 133 11.43 -1.83 10.23
C THR A 133 11.83 -2.64 8.99
N PRO A 134 13.06 -2.50 8.49
CA PRO A 134 13.56 -3.30 7.36
C PRO A 134 13.39 -4.81 7.56
N ARG A 135 13.60 -5.30 8.80
CA ARG A 135 13.37 -6.71 9.17
C ARG A 135 11.95 -7.20 8.86
N LYS A 136 10.94 -6.34 8.99
CA LYS A 136 9.52 -6.68 8.80
C LYS A 136 9.03 -6.46 7.37
N PHE A 137 9.89 -5.92 6.49
CA PHE A 137 9.57 -5.58 5.11
C PHE A 137 9.93 -6.74 4.17
N PHE A 138 9.10 -7.78 4.13
CA PHE A 138 9.28 -8.98 3.29
C PHE A 138 7.91 -9.55 2.89
N GLY A 139 7.88 -10.71 2.21
CA GLY A 139 6.63 -11.45 1.96
C GLY A 139 5.67 -10.75 1.00
N HIS A 140 6.21 -9.96 0.07
CA HIS A 140 5.45 -9.29 -0.97
C HIS A 140 6.00 -9.64 -2.35
N LEU A 141 5.11 -9.63 -3.34
CA LEU A 141 5.38 -9.99 -4.71
C LEU A 141 4.79 -8.94 -5.67
N PRO A 142 5.41 -8.73 -6.85
CA PRO A 142 4.82 -7.90 -7.88
C PRO A 142 3.55 -8.57 -8.44
N VAL A 143 2.48 -7.79 -8.56
CA VAL A 143 1.21 -8.19 -9.18
C VAL A 143 0.76 -7.14 -10.19
N THR A 144 0.08 -7.57 -11.25
CA THR A 144 -0.44 -6.65 -12.27
C THR A 144 -1.86 -6.21 -11.90
N ILE A 145 -2.05 -4.90 -11.71
CA ILE A 145 -3.36 -4.26 -11.59
C ILE A 145 -3.59 -3.46 -12.86
N GLU A 146 -4.59 -3.88 -13.64
CA GLU A 146 -4.87 -3.36 -14.99
C GLU A 146 -3.65 -3.53 -15.91
N LYS A 147 -2.81 -2.50 -16.04
CA LYS A 147 -1.57 -2.50 -16.85
C LYS A 147 -0.34 -2.05 -16.05
N VAL A 148 -0.47 -1.96 -14.73
CA VAL A 148 0.58 -1.45 -13.84
C VAL A 148 0.97 -2.54 -12.85
N THR A 149 2.27 -2.80 -12.76
CA THR A 149 2.83 -3.68 -11.74
C THR A 149 2.91 -2.94 -10.41
N VAL A 150 2.36 -3.53 -9.36
CA VAL A 150 2.41 -3.02 -7.99
C VAL A 150 2.88 -4.10 -7.03
N ASN A 151 3.44 -3.73 -5.88
CA ASN A 151 3.88 -4.68 -4.86
C ASN A 151 2.74 -5.01 -3.90
N MET A 152 2.46 -6.30 -3.70
CA MET A 152 1.37 -6.80 -2.85
C MET A 152 1.89 -7.86 -1.89
N ALA A 153 1.49 -7.79 -0.61
CA ALA A 153 1.75 -8.89 0.33
C ALA A 153 1.15 -10.19 -0.19
N ASP A 154 1.85 -11.31 -0.01
CA ASP A 154 1.23 -12.63 -0.18
C ASP A 154 0.16 -12.89 0.90
N LYS A 155 -0.58 -14.00 0.80
CA LYS A 155 -1.70 -14.27 1.73
C LYS A 155 -1.20 -14.41 3.17
N GLU A 156 -0.13 -15.15 3.38
CA GLU A 156 0.46 -15.42 4.68
C GLU A 156 0.98 -14.13 5.31
N LYS A 157 1.73 -13.32 4.57
CA LYS A 157 2.23 -12.03 5.02
C LYS A 157 1.11 -11.05 5.33
N THR A 158 0.04 -11.05 4.52
CA THR A 158 -1.17 -10.25 4.79
C THR A 158 -1.75 -10.55 6.16
N LEU A 159 -1.87 -11.84 6.51
CA LEU A 159 -2.43 -12.27 7.80
C LEU A 159 -1.46 -12.01 8.95
N ILE A 160 -0.15 -12.20 8.73
CA ILE A 160 0.89 -11.94 9.74
C ILE A 160 1.01 -10.44 10.05
N ASP A 161 1.02 -9.58 9.02
CA ASP A 161 0.97 -8.12 9.21
C ASP A 161 -0.28 -7.73 10.01
N SER A 162 -1.42 -8.30 9.62
CA SER A 162 -2.71 -8.03 10.26
C SER A 162 -2.78 -8.53 11.71
N LEU A 163 -2.15 -9.67 12.03
CA LEU A 163 -2.09 -10.17 13.41
C LEU A 163 -1.21 -9.29 14.30
N GLU A 164 -0.16 -8.68 13.74
CA GLU A 164 0.67 -7.71 14.45
C GLU A 164 -0.09 -6.39 14.68
N LYS A 165 -0.74 -5.85 13.63
CA LYS A 165 -1.41 -4.53 13.68
C LYS A 165 -2.87 -4.63 13.22
N PHE A 166 -3.67 -5.37 13.98
CA PHE A 166 -5.06 -5.72 13.66
C PHE A 166 -6.02 -4.54 13.43
N LYS A 167 -5.69 -3.34 13.92
CA LYS A 167 -6.46 -2.11 13.66
C LYS A 167 -6.59 -1.76 12.17
N TYR A 168 -5.77 -2.35 11.30
CA TYR A 168 -5.79 -2.10 9.85
C TYR A 168 -6.58 -3.13 9.04
N ILE A 169 -7.17 -4.14 9.67
CA ILE A 169 -8.04 -5.11 9.00
C ILE A 169 -9.46 -5.20 9.59
N GLY A 170 -9.74 -4.53 10.71
CA GLY A 170 -11.05 -4.56 11.38
C GLY A 170 -11.01 -5.06 12.82
N GLY A 171 -9.83 -5.36 13.36
CA GLY A 171 -9.65 -5.82 14.73
C GLY A 171 -9.14 -7.26 14.83
N LEU A 172 -8.79 -7.69 16.05
CA LEU A 172 -8.21 -9.02 16.29
C LEU A 172 -9.18 -10.15 15.89
N LEU A 173 -10.47 -10.00 16.22
CA LEU A 173 -11.49 -11.00 15.89
C LEU A 173 -11.60 -11.24 14.38
N GLU A 174 -11.43 -10.20 13.57
CA GLU A 174 -11.43 -10.32 12.11
C GLU A 174 -10.22 -11.11 11.61
N VAL A 175 -9.03 -10.88 12.18
CA VAL A 175 -7.83 -11.69 11.84
C VAL A 175 -8.04 -13.15 12.19
N ILE A 176 -8.56 -13.44 13.39
CA ILE A 176 -8.83 -14.82 13.84
C ILE A 176 -9.85 -15.49 12.91
N ARG A 177 -10.93 -14.76 12.56
CA ARG A 177 -11.92 -15.24 11.59
C ARG A 177 -11.26 -15.60 10.26
N LEU A 178 -10.41 -14.72 9.72
CA LEU A 178 -9.73 -14.95 8.45
C LEU A 178 -8.76 -16.12 8.48
N LEU A 179 -8.00 -16.28 9.55
CA LEU A 179 -7.16 -17.47 9.74
C LEU A 179 -8.03 -18.73 9.74
N LYS A 180 -9.06 -18.77 10.59
CA LYS A 180 -9.96 -19.92 10.72
C LYS A 180 -10.64 -20.31 9.40
N THR A 181 -11.18 -19.33 8.67
CA THR A 181 -11.96 -19.62 7.44
C THR A 181 -11.09 -19.97 6.24
N ASN A 182 -9.79 -19.68 6.29
CA ASN A 182 -8.89 -19.89 5.14
C ASN A 182 -7.73 -20.85 5.44
N ILE A 183 -7.68 -21.44 6.64
CA ILE A 183 -6.53 -22.23 7.11
C ILE A 183 -6.14 -23.35 6.16
N GLU A 184 -7.12 -24.02 5.54
CA GLU A 184 -6.90 -25.11 4.58
C GLU A 184 -6.23 -24.64 3.26
N THR A 185 -6.28 -23.35 2.97
CA THR A 185 -5.70 -22.75 1.75
C THR A 185 -4.39 -22.02 2.00
N LEU A 186 -3.98 -21.93 3.26
CA LEU A 186 -2.78 -21.23 3.70
C LEU A 186 -1.63 -22.20 3.89
N ASP A 187 -0.42 -21.73 3.62
CA ASP A 187 0.79 -22.45 4.02
C ASP A 187 1.08 -22.17 5.51
N VAL A 188 0.75 -23.14 6.36
CA VAL A 188 0.93 -23.05 7.81
C VAL A 188 2.40 -22.88 8.18
N GLN A 189 3.31 -23.59 7.52
CA GLN A 189 4.74 -23.46 7.79
C GLN A 189 5.22 -22.04 7.45
N ARG A 190 4.75 -21.49 6.33
CA ARG A 190 5.08 -20.12 5.95
C ARG A 190 4.53 -19.08 6.93
N LEU A 191 3.34 -19.29 7.53
CA LEU A 191 2.84 -18.43 8.62
C LEU A 191 3.79 -18.46 9.84
N VAL A 192 4.22 -19.66 10.24
CA VAL A 192 5.18 -19.88 11.33
C VAL A 192 6.50 -19.15 11.04
N ASP A 193 7.10 -19.42 9.88
CA ASP A 193 8.36 -18.80 9.46
C ASP A 193 8.27 -17.27 9.42
N TYR A 194 7.18 -16.74 8.85
CA TYR A 194 6.95 -15.31 8.78
C TYR A 194 6.79 -14.70 10.17
N SER A 195 6.09 -15.36 11.10
CA SER A 195 5.94 -14.87 12.47
C SER A 195 7.29 -14.76 13.20
N VAL A 196 8.20 -15.70 12.95
CA VAL A 196 9.57 -15.69 13.49
C VAL A 196 10.40 -14.57 12.87
N LEU A 197 10.34 -14.41 11.54
CA LEU A 197 11.03 -13.34 10.81
C LEU A 197 10.62 -11.95 11.31
N MET A 198 9.35 -11.76 11.67
CA MET A 198 8.86 -10.50 12.24
C MET A 198 9.54 -10.12 13.56
N GLY A 199 10.06 -11.09 14.31
CA GLY A 199 10.83 -10.84 15.53
C GLY A 199 10.01 -10.27 16.69
N SER A 200 8.75 -10.65 16.80
CA SER A 200 7.86 -10.23 17.89
C SER A 200 7.38 -11.46 18.66
N SER A 201 7.79 -11.57 19.92
CA SER A 201 7.34 -12.66 20.80
C SER A 201 5.82 -12.66 20.97
N THR A 202 5.19 -11.48 21.09
CA THR A 202 3.74 -11.35 21.18
C THR A 202 3.03 -11.86 19.92
N LEU A 203 3.58 -11.62 18.73
CA LEU A 203 3.01 -12.12 17.48
C LEU A 203 3.11 -13.64 17.40
N ILE A 204 4.29 -14.18 17.73
CA ILE A 204 4.58 -15.62 17.80
C ILE A 204 3.59 -16.31 18.75
N GLN A 205 3.43 -15.80 19.97
CA GLN A 205 2.51 -16.34 20.97
C GLN A 205 1.06 -16.31 20.49
N ARG A 206 0.61 -15.18 19.90
CA ARG A 206 -0.75 -15.08 19.34
C ARG A 206 -0.99 -16.10 18.23
N LEU A 207 -0.04 -16.24 17.30
CA LEU A 207 -0.17 -17.20 16.21
C LEU A 207 -0.23 -18.62 16.75
N GLY A 208 0.72 -19.00 17.63
CA GLY A 208 0.76 -20.32 18.25
C GLY A 208 -0.55 -20.67 18.97
N TYR A 209 -1.07 -19.77 19.80
CA TYR A 209 -2.35 -19.96 20.48
C TYR A 209 -3.52 -20.14 19.51
N ILE A 210 -3.56 -19.37 18.41
CA ILE A 210 -4.62 -19.49 17.40
C ILE A 210 -4.52 -20.84 16.68
N LEU A 211 -3.32 -21.26 16.27
CA LEU A 211 -3.12 -22.53 15.55
C LEU A 211 -3.48 -23.74 16.43
N ASP A 212 -3.06 -23.72 17.70
CA ASP A 212 -3.40 -24.73 18.69
C ASP A 212 -4.92 -24.82 18.90
N HIS A 213 -5.58 -23.67 19.12
CA HIS A 213 -7.03 -23.63 19.29
C HIS A 213 -7.83 -24.08 18.05
N LEU A 214 -7.22 -23.98 16.86
CA LEU A 214 -7.80 -24.47 15.61
C LEU A 214 -7.48 -25.95 15.34
N ASN A 215 -6.74 -26.63 16.23
CA ASN A 215 -6.23 -28.00 16.06
C ASN A 215 -5.43 -28.18 14.76
N VAL A 216 -4.67 -27.15 14.38
CA VAL A 216 -3.80 -27.17 13.20
C VAL A 216 -2.45 -27.71 13.62
N SER A 217 -1.90 -28.66 12.88
CA SER A 217 -0.53 -29.15 13.14
C SER A 217 0.48 -28.10 12.69
N PHE A 218 1.42 -27.76 13.58
CA PHE A 218 2.58 -26.91 13.30
C PHE A 218 3.77 -27.36 14.17
N ASP A 219 4.98 -26.96 13.79
CA ASP A 219 6.18 -27.20 14.59
C ASP A 219 6.19 -26.29 15.84
N GLU A 220 5.56 -26.79 16.90
CA GLU A 220 5.39 -26.05 18.14
C GLU A 220 6.72 -25.81 18.86
N GLU A 221 7.63 -26.79 18.83
CA GLU A 221 8.95 -26.68 19.46
C GLU A 221 9.78 -25.59 18.77
N PHE A 222 9.79 -25.59 17.43
CA PHE A 222 10.42 -24.53 16.65
C PHE A 222 9.85 -23.16 17.01
N LEU A 223 8.52 -23.00 16.98
CA LEU A 223 7.87 -21.71 17.26
C LEU A 223 8.14 -21.24 18.70
N ARG A 224 8.13 -22.16 19.67
CA ARG A 224 8.46 -21.89 21.08
C ARG A 224 9.89 -21.41 21.25
N SER A 225 10.86 -21.97 20.52
CA SER A 225 12.28 -21.57 20.62
C SER A 225 12.53 -20.08 20.34
N TYR A 226 11.67 -19.44 19.54
CA TYR A 226 11.73 -18.00 19.22
C TYR A 226 10.86 -17.11 20.12
N SER A 227 10.08 -17.70 21.04
CA SER A 227 9.30 -16.99 22.05
C SER A 227 10.01 -16.77 23.38
N LEU A 228 11.24 -17.30 23.53
CA LEU A 228 12.01 -17.39 24.78
C LEU A 228 12.46 -16.02 25.31
N GLY A 229 11.50 -15.33 25.90
CA GLY A 229 11.61 -14.17 26.78
C GLY A 229 10.41 -14.02 27.72
N VAL A 230 9.36 -14.84 27.56
CA VAL A 230 8.20 -14.88 28.47
C VAL A 230 7.74 -16.32 28.60
N LEU A 231 7.94 -16.90 29.79
CA LEU A 231 7.30 -18.15 30.21
C LEU A 231 5.77 -18.01 30.07
N THR A 232 5.11 -19.11 29.72
CA THR A 232 3.64 -19.36 29.70
C THR A 232 2.88 -18.94 28.42
N TYR A 233 2.56 -19.92 27.57
CA TYR A 233 1.19 -20.44 27.42
C TYR A 233 1.19 -21.56 26.38
N PHE A 234 1.27 -22.80 26.86
CA PHE A 234 0.89 -24.03 26.15
C PHE A 234 0.77 -25.18 27.16
N ASP A 235 0.27 -24.86 28.36
CA ASP A 235 -0.30 -25.84 29.27
C ASP A 235 -1.58 -25.21 29.82
N PRO A 236 -2.70 -25.94 29.82
CA PRO A 236 -4.00 -25.44 30.26
C PRO A 236 -4.03 -25.02 31.74
#